data_AF-A0AAV4IZJ9-F1
#
_entry.id   AF-A0AAV4IZJ9-F1
#
_cell.length_a   1.000
_cell.length_b   1.000
_cell.length_c   1.000
_cell.angle_alpha   90.00
_cell.angle_beta   90.00
_cell.angle_gamma   90.00
#
_symmetry.space_group_name_H-M   'P 1'
#
loop_
_entity.id
_entity.type
_entity.pdbx_description
1 polymer ?
#
loop_
_entity_poly.entity_id
_entity_poly.type
_entity_poly.pdbx_seq_one_letter_code
_entity_poly.pdbx_strand_id
1 'polypeptide(L)' 'MNRVLAPEVESLFLTPAEQYSYISSTLVREIASLGGDVSKFVEPQIAEALNEKYGRA' A
#
# COMPACT_ATOMS: atom_id res chain seq x y z
N MET A 1 10.77 10.15 17.75
CA MET A 1 11.79 10.80 16.89
C MET A 1 11.32 12.15 16.39
N ASN A 2 10.21 12.25 15.65
CA ASN A 2 9.75 13.54 15.07
C ASN A 2 9.57 14.66 16.10
N ARG A 3 9.07 14.36 17.30
CA ARG A 3 8.95 15.36 18.38
C ARG A 3 10.28 16.00 18.83
N VAL A 4 11.41 15.31 18.64
CA VAL A 4 12.76 15.83 18.93
C VAL A 4 13.35 16.57 17.72
N LEU A 5 13.06 16.07 16.52
CA LEU A 5 13.65 16.57 15.27
C LEU A 5 12.90 17.78 14.68
N ALA A 6 11.59 17.87 14.90
CA ALA A 6 10.70 18.93 14.43
C ALA A 6 9.61 19.20 15.48
N PRO A 7 9.92 19.93 16.58
CA PRO A 7 9.02 20.16 17.70
C PRO A 7 7.72 20.90 17.34
N GLU A 8 7.72 21.65 16.24
CA GLU A 8 6.57 22.39 15.70
C GLU A 8 5.57 21.50 14.95
N VAL A 9 5.94 20.25 14.63
CA VAL A 9 5.10 19.31 13.88
C VAL A 9 4.36 18.39 14.84
N GLU A 10 3.04 18.31 14.65
CA GLU A 10 2.18 17.36 15.35
C GLU A 10 1.80 16.17 14.45
N SER A 11 1.86 14.97 14.99
CA SER A 11 1.44 13.75 14.29
C SER A 11 0.08 13.31 14.81
N LEU A 12 -0.91 13.30 13.92
CA LEU A 12 -2.24 12.78 14.18
C LEU A 12 -2.34 11.35 13.65
N PHE A 13 -2.99 10.48 14.42
CA PHE A 13 -3.22 9.09 14.05
C PHE A 13 -4.70 8.89 13.73
N LEU A 14 -4.97 8.24 12.60
CA LEU A 14 -6.32 7.87 12.18
C LEU A 14 -6.39 6.35 12.06
N THR A 15 -7.44 5.77 12.62
CA THR A 15 -7.73 4.34 12.45
C THR A 15 -8.33 4.14 11.06
N PRO A 16 -7.84 3.17 10.26
CA PRO A 16 -8.46 2.87 8.98
C PRO A 16 -9.88 2.35 9.17
N ALA A 17 -10.73 2.53 8.15
CA ALA A 17 -12.00 1.84 8.11
C ALA A 17 -11.77 0.31 8.10
N GLU A 18 -12.69 -0.45 8.70
CA GLU A 18 -12.53 -1.90 8.92
C GLU A 18 -12.18 -2.65 7.63
N GLN A 19 -12.83 -2.29 6.52
CA GLN A 19 -12.61 -2.91 5.20
C GLN A 19 -11.20 -2.71 4.62
N TYR A 20 -10.39 -1.80 5.18
CA TYR A 20 -9.02 -1.53 4.75
C TYR A 20 -7.96 -1.94 5.79
N SER A 21 -8.38 -2.42 6.96
CA SER A 21 -7.48 -2.72 8.10
C SER A 21 -6.43 -3.79 7.80
N TYR A 22 -6.69 -4.67 6.83
CA TYR A 22 -5.80 -5.76 6.43
C TYR A 22 -4.88 -5.42 5.25
N ILE A 23 -5.02 -4.23 4.65
CA ILE A 23 -4.25 -3.86 3.46
C ILE A 23 -2.88 -3.30 3.86
N SER A 24 -1.81 -3.87 3.32
CA SER A 24 -0.46 -3.29 3.40
C SER A 24 0.24 -3.33 2.05
N SER A 25 1.09 -2.34 1.77
CA SER A 25 1.82 -2.29 0.50
C SER A 25 2.77 -3.47 0.32
N THR A 26 3.29 -4.03 1.41
CA THR A 26 4.13 -5.24 1.37
C THR A 26 3.31 -6.43 0.88
N LEU A 27 2.14 -6.66 1.47
CA LEU A 27 1.26 -7.78 1.09
C LEU A 27 0.78 -7.65 -0.36
N VAL A 28 0.35 -6.46 -0.78
CA VAL A 28 -0.09 -6.22 -2.17
C VAL A 28 1.02 -6.50 -3.17
N ARG A 29 2.25 -6.03 -2.90
CA ARG A 29 3.40 -6.30 -3.78
C ARG A 29 3.78 -7.78 -3.81
N GLU A 30 3.68 -8.48 -2.69
CA GLU A 30 3.95 -9.91 -2.60
C GLU A 30 2.96 -10.70 -3.46
N ILE A 31 1.66 -10.46 -3.31
CA ILE A 31 0.61 -11.10 -4.13
C ILE A 31 0.86 -10.84 -5.63
N ALA A 32 1.10 -9.60 -6.01
CA ALA A 32 1.37 -9.24 -7.41
C ALA A 32 2.64 -9.93 -7.94
N SER A 33 3.71 -10.02 -7.13
CA SER A 33 4.95 -10.70 -7.52
C SER A 33 4.80 -12.22 -7.73
N LEU A 34 3.78 -12.82 -7.11
CA LEU A 34 3.42 -14.23 -7.26
C LEU A 34 2.39 -14.46 -8.38
N GLY A 35 2.01 -13.42 -9.14
CA GLY A 35 1.02 -13.49 -10.20
C GLY A 35 -0.44 -13.50 -9.73
N GLY A 36 -0.69 -13.10 -8.49
CA GLY A 36 -2.04 -12.94 -7.96
C GLY A 36 -2.71 -11.63 -8.41
N ASP A 37 -4.03 -11.66 -8.57
CA ASP A 37 -4.83 -10.46 -8.87
C ASP A 37 -4.99 -9.57 -7.63
N VAL A 38 -4.64 -8.30 -7.77
CA VAL A 38 -4.71 -7.28 -6.71
C VAL A 38 -5.71 -6.16 -7.00
N SER A 39 -6.47 -6.24 -8.09
CA SER A 39 -7.41 -5.20 -8.56
C SER A 39 -8.47 -4.77 -7.52
N LYS A 40 -8.75 -5.63 -6.53
CA LYS A 40 -9.68 -5.33 -5.43
C LYS A 40 -9.06 -4.50 -4.30
N PHE A 41 -7.74 -4.37 -4.27
CA PHE A 41 -7.00 -3.73 -3.17
C PHE A 41 -6.34 -2.42 -3.58
N VAL A 42 -6.31 -2.10 -4.88
CA VAL A 42 -5.66 -0.92 -5.42
C VAL A 42 -6.47 -0.30 -6.56
N GLU A 43 -6.25 0.98 -6.81
CA GLU A 43 -6.78 1.66 -8.00
C GLU A 43 -6.25 1.03 -9.30
N PRO A 44 -7.01 1.08 -10.42
CA PRO A 44 -6.64 0.44 -11.69
C PRO A 44 -5.26 0.85 -12.20
N GLN A 45 -4.89 2.13 -12.07
CA GLN A 45 -3.56 2.63 -12.46
C GLN A 45 -2.42 1.92 -11.72
N ILE A 46 -2.65 1.55 -10.46
CA ILE A 46 -1.66 0.83 -9.66
C ILE A 46 -1.64 -0.65 -10.02
N ALA A 47 -2.79 -1.26 -10.31
CA ALA A 47 -2.85 -2.63 -10.81
C ALA A 47 -2.09 -2.77 -12.14
N GLU A 48 -2.23 -1.81 -13.04
CA GLU A 48 -1.48 -1.73 -14.31
C GLU A 48 0.03 -1.62 -14.04
N ALA A 49 0.46 -0.67 -13.20
CA ALA A 49 1.88 -0.52 -12.86
C ALA A 49 2.48 -1.77 -12.17
N LEU A 50 1.70 -2.47 -11.35
CA LEU A 50 2.11 -3.73 -10.73
C LEU A 50 2.21 -4.86 -11.77
N ASN A 51 1.29 -4.92 -12.72
CA ASN A 51 1.34 -5.86 -13.84
C ASN A 51 2.53 -5.59 -14.77
N GLU A 52 2.87 -4.33 -15.07
CA GLU A 52 4.08 -4.02 -15.83
C GLU A 52 5.36 -4.43 -15.10
N LYS A 53 5.36 -4.31 -13.77
CA LYS A 53 6.53 -4.62 -12.94
C LYS A 53 6.73 -6.13 -12.72
N TYR A 54 5.65 -6.88 -12.50
CA TYR A 54 5.67 -8.28 -12.08
C TYR A 54 5.09 -9.26 -13.10
N GLY A 55 4.27 -8.77 -14.03
CA GLY A 55 3.79 -9.52 -15.18
C GLY A 55 4.99 -9.93 -16.02
N ARG A 56 5.28 -11.24 -16.02
CA ARG A 56 6.31 -11.82 -16.87
C ARG A 56 5.96 -11.55 -18.34
N ALA A 57 7.00 -11.26 -19.14
CA ALA A 57 6.95 -11.31 -20.59
C ALA A 57 6.43 -12.66 -21.11
#